data_AF-A0A969KQB0-F1
#
_entry.id   AF-A0A969KQB0-F1
#
_cell.length_a   1.000
_cell.length_b   1.000
_cell.length_c   1.000
_cell.angle_alpha   90.00
_cell.angle_beta   90.00
_cell.angle_gamma   90.00
#
_symmetry.space_group_name_H-M   'P 1'
#
loop_
_entity.id
_entity.type
_entity.pdbx_description
1 polymer ?
#
loop_
_entity_poly.entity_id
_entity_poly.type
_entity_poly.pdbx_seq_one_letter_code
_entity_poly.pdbx_strand_id
1 'polypeptide(L)'
;MNSNFLRLAVAPLTLMGSAVGLLMLDAASPIALLDLTRLGASHSQAAIAQTEEEVNVRVYQTASPAVVSIRAEEGTGSGTLLNNDGLVLTNAHVVQGSQTVTVVLADGREFEGEVIGFGDPGLDLAAVRIPGNNLPTVQIASANSVQVGQRAFAIGNPFGRFQGTLTTGIVSRIDFDRGLIQTDAAINPGNSGGPLLNSQGQMIGVNTAIYTSQGNSGSIGIGFAIPVDRIQPFLTAVREGRAAQTAQSPTPEIAQPPKPINVDGSPITGRLTLNSSILPADNSYFDAYSFEGTAGQQIEIVMTSNQFDSYLILLAPDGSDLVQDDDGGGNTNARIAITLPTAGTYTILANSYSAGEVGNYSLQVSTATNAPAAVTQTQLLQSGDFILQEQGELGPGASVLQSDGSLYQEHFFEGNAGQEVTITLESADFDTYLVLVGPDDAIIQQNDDVNEGNLNSFITVTLPNTGTYRIIANAFDASGRGRYVVTVR
;
A
#
# COMPACT_ATOMS: atom_id res chain seq x y z
N MET A 1 4.18 -66.42 36.51
CA MET A 1 2.98 -66.56 37.37
C MET A 1 3.45 -66.65 38.81
N ASN A 2 2.77 -65.92 39.68
CA ASN A 2 2.85 -65.96 41.15
C ASN A 2 4.15 -65.45 41.80
N SER A 3 4.15 -64.78 42.95
CA SER A 3 3.26 -63.82 43.64
C SER A 3 3.82 -63.69 45.06
N ASN A 4 3.72 -62.50 45.64
CA ASN A 4 3.52 -62.22 47.07
C ASN A 4 4.59 -62.60 48.11
N PHE A 5 5.19 -61.53 48.68
CA PHE A 5 5.14 -61.13 50.09
C PHE A 5 5.23 -62.20 51.21
N LEU A 6 6.24 -62.10 52.09
CA LEU A 6 6.10 -61.57 53.47
C LEU A 6 7.42 -61.54 54.29
N ARG A 7 7.66 -60.37 54.93
CA ARG A 7 8.20 -60.07 56.29
C ARG A 7 9.63 -60.46 56.77
N LEU A 8 10.39 -59.38 57.01
CA LEU A 8 11.04 -58.92 58.27
C LEU A 8 11.92 -59.89 59.11
N ALA A 9 13.22 -59.58 59.24
CA ALA A 9 13.89 -59.14 60.50
C ALA A 9 15.44 -59.25 60.47
N VAL A 10 16.11 -58.09 60.70
CA VAL A 10 17.31 -57.79 61.52
C VAL A 10 18.70 -58.41 61.23
N ALA A 11 19.60 -57.50 60.76
CA ALA A 11 21.08 -57.30 60.81
C ALA A 11 22.02 -58.21 61.66
N PRO A 12 23.35 -58.39 61.34
CA PRO A 12 24.35 -57.29 61.18
C PRO A 12 25.56 -57.45 60.19
N LEU A 13 26.20 -56.29 59.87
CA LEU A 13 27.64 -55.95 59.59
C LEU A 13 28.63 -57.08 59.22
N THR A 14 29.61 -57.03 58.29
CA THR A 14 30.33 -56.01 57.47
C THR A 14 31.34 -56.76 56.58
N LEU A 15 31.59 -56.37 55.31
CA LEU A 15 32.93 -56.04 54.75
C LEU A 15 32.92 -55.68 53.24
N MET A 16 33.60 -54.56 52.94
CA MET A 16 34.17 -54.00 51.69
C MET A 16 33.83 -54.52 50.29
N GLY A 17 33.52 -53.57 49.38
CA GLY A 17 33.83 -53.68 47.94
C GLY A 17 32.92 -52.88 47.00
N SER A 18 33.27 -51.60 46.76
CA SER A 18 33.03 -50.82 45.52
C SER A 18 31.59 -50.49 45.04
N ALA A 19 31.38 -49.18 44.90
CA ALA A 19 30.70 -48.48 43.79
C ALA A 19 29.29 -47.86 44.03
N VAL A 20 29.26 -46.54 43.76
CA VAL A 20 28.14 -45.65 43.32
C VAL A 20 27.01 -45.34 44.32
N GLY A 21 26.75 -44.03 44.55
CA GLY A 21 25.42 -43.57 44.99
C GLY A 21 25.34 -42.34 45.90
N LEU A 22 25.35 -41.15 45.27
CA LEU A 22 24.42 -40.02 45.46
C LEU A 22 23.95 -39.52 46.86
N LEU A 23 24.31 -38.25 47.15
CA LEU A 23 23.56 -37.14 47.80
C LEU A 23 22.89 -37.36 49.18
N MET A 24 23.31 -36.58 50.19
CA MET A 24 22.66 -35.32 50.62
C MET A 24 23.33 -34.74 51.90
N LEU A 25 23.46 -33.40 51.88
CA LEU A 25 23.62 -32.39 52.94
C LEU A 25 24.05 -32.82 54.37
N ASP A 26 25.13 -32.23 54.88
CA ASP A 26 24.98 -31.24 55.95
C ASP A 26 26.19 -30.30 56.09
N ALA A 27 25.94 -29.12 56.66
CA ALA A 27 26.78 -27.93 56.68
C ALA A 27 27.97 -27.96 57.67
N ALA A 28 29.09 -27.32 57.29
CA ALA A 28 30.05 -26.67 58.21
C ALA A 28 31.01 -25.72 57.45
N SER A 29 31.11 -24.46 57.90
CA SER A 29 32.04 -23.38 57.47
C SER A 29 33.52 -23.72 57.80
N PRO A 30 34.60 -23.02 57.32
CA PRO A 30 34.70 -21.62 56.87
C PRO A 30 35.46 -21.35 55.55
N ILE A 31 35.28 -20.15 55.01
CA ILE A 31 35.98 -19.61 53.84
C ILE A 31 37.43 -19.28 54.25
N ALA A 32 38.39 -20.00 53.66
CA ALA A 32 39.80 -19.65 53.72
C ALA A 32 40.20 -18.77 52.53
N LEU A 33 40.87 -17.68 52.86
CA LEU A 33 41.46 -16.66 52.00
C LEU A 33 42.44 -17.29 50.98
N LEU A 34 42.16 -17.17 49.68
CA LEU A 34 43.15 -17.32 48.62
C LEU A 34 43.24 -15.98 47.88
N ASP A 35 44.31 -15.27 48.21
CA ASP A 35 44.81 -14.11 47.51
C ASP A 35 45.19 -14.52 46.07
N LEU A 36 44.40 -14.06 45.11
CA LEU A 36 44.66 -14.18 43.67
C LEU A 36 44.87 -12.78 43.06
N THR A 37 45.48 -11.86 43.82
CA THR A 37 46.13 -10.70 43.20
C THR A 37 47.30 -11.19 42.35
N ARG A 38 47.04 -11.32 41.04
CA ARG A 38 47.94 -11.52 39.88
C ARG A 38 47.64 -12.80 39.10
N LEU A 39 46.65 -12.70 38.23
CA LEU A 39 46.78 -13.09 36.83
C LEU A 39 45.99 -12.07 36.02
N GLY A 40 46.70 -11.18 35.33
CA GLY A 40 46.10 -10.30 34.33
C GLY A 40 45.59 -11.15 33.17
N ALA A 41 44.27 -11.21 33.03
CA ALA A 41 43.60 -11.58 31.80
C ALA A 41 42.68 -10.41 31.44
N SER A 42 43.13 -9.66 30.44
CA SER A 42 42.41 -8.57 29.81
C SER A 42 41.21 -9.11 29.02
N HIS A 43 40.11 -8.36 29.02
CA HIS A 43 39.00 -8.40 28.06
C HIS A 43 38.25 -9.72 27.90
N SER A 44 37.17 -9.84 28.67
CA SER A 44 35.90 -10.27 28.10
C SER A 44 34.82 -9.45 28.80
N GLN A 45 34.49 -8.29 28.22
CA GLN A 45 33.16 -7.73 28.42
C GLN A 45 32.20 -8.87 28.07
N ALA A 46 31.57 -9.44 29.09
CA ALA A 46 30.41 -10.27 28.89
C ALA A 46 29.46 -9.46 28.02
N ALA A 47 29.14 -9.98 26.83
CA ALA A 47 28.08 -9.45 26.01
C ALA A 47 26.83 -9.41 26.90
N ILE A 48 26.49 -8.24 27.41
CA ILE A 48 25.20 -8.02 28.08
C ILE A 48 24.20 -8.29 26.97
N ALA A 49 23.44 -9.37 27.10
CA ALA A 49 22.32 -9.64 26.21
C ALA A 49 21.39 -8.44 26.33
N GLN A 50 21.41 -7.57 25.32
CA GLN A 50 20.50 -6.44 25.25
C GLN A 50 19.10 -7.00 25.13
N THR A 51 18.18 -6.45 25.91
CA THR A 51 16.78 -6.88 25.84
C THR A 51 16.22 -6.55 24.45
N GLU A 52 15.21 -7.29 24.03
CA GLU A 52 14.54 -7.04 22.74
C GLU A 52 14.02 -5.60 22.64
N GLU A 53 13.52 -5.07 23.75
CA GLU A 53 13.03 -3.71 23.88
C GLU A 53 14.16 -2.68 23.71
N GLU A 54 15.33 -2.89 24.33
CA GLU A 54 16.49 -2.01 24.17
C GLU A 54 16.95 -1.91 22.72
N VAL A 55 16.91 -3.02 21.98
CA VAL A 55 17.25 -3.03 20.55
C VAL A 55 16.23 -2.20 19.77
N ASN A 56 14.93 -2.39 20.03
CA ASN A 56 13.86 -1.66 19.35
C ASN A 56 14.02 -0.14 19.58
N VAL A 57 14.19 0.27 20.84
CA VAL A 57 14.35 1.69 21.22
C VAL A 57 15.58 2.29 20.58
N ARG A 58 16.73 1.60 20.60
CA ARG A 58 17.97 2.09 19.98
C ARG A 58 17.81 2.26 18.48
N VAL A 59 17.30 1.24 17.78
CA VAL A 59 17.12 1.28 16.33
C VAL A 59 16.22 2.46 15.96
N TYR A 60 15.11 2.64 16.68
CA TYR A 60 14.22 3.76 16.48
C TYR A 60 14.91 5.11 16.65
N GLN A 61 15.52 5.35 17.82
CA GLN A 61 16.18 6.63 18.14
C GLN A 61 17.31 6.99 17.17
N THR A 62 17.98 5.97 16.62
CA THR A 62 19.10 6.18 15.71
C THR A 62 18.63 6.46 14.29
N ALA A 63 17.60 5.76 13.82
CA ALA A 63 17.19 5.80 12.42
C ALA A 63 16.03 6.77 12.13
N SER A 64 15.06 6.92 13.05
CA SER A 64 13.86 7.73 12.80
C SER A 64 14.13 9.19 12.41
N PRO A 65 15.19 9.88 12.92
CA PRO A 65 15.48 11.25 12.48
C PRO A 65 15.82 11.35 10.99
N ALA A 66 16.32 10.27 10.39
CA ALA A 66 16.71 10.20 8.98
C ALA A 66 15.60 9.67 8.06
N VAL A 67 14.44 9.27 8.61
CA VAL A 67 13.28 8.85 7.84
C VAL A 67 12.37 10.04 7.61
N VAL A 68 12.12 10.34 6.34
CA VAL A 68 11.38 11.52 5.90
C VAL A 68 10.01 11.12 5.36
N SER A 69 9.05 12.03 5.44
CA SER A 69 7.82 11.94 4.65
C SER A 69 8.05 12.59 3.29
N ILE A 70 7.49 12.00 2.24
CA ILE A 70 7.50 12.55 0.89
C ILE A 70 6.06 12.80 0.46
N ARG A 71 5.79 13.99 -0.08
CA ARG A 71 4.53 14.37 -0.70
C ARG A 71 4.81 14.82 -2.13
N ALA A 72 4.30 14.06 -3.09
CA ALA A 72 4.29 14.34 -4.52
C ALA A 72 2.89 14.83 -4.94
N GLU A 73 2.70 15.22 -6.20
CA GLU A 73 1.40 15.67 -6.70
C GLU A 73 0.33 14.57 -6.61
N GLU A 74 0.69 13.34 -6.99
CA GLU A 74 -0.22 12.19 -7.08
C GLU A 74 0.05 11.12 -6.00
N GLY A 75 1.00 11.37 -5.07
CA GLY A 75 1.51 10.32 -4.19
C GLY A 75 2.02 10.80 -2.84
N THR A 76 1.89 9.94 -1.83
CA THR A 76 2.55 10.14 -0.53
C THR A 76 3.28 8.88 -0.10
N GLY A 77 4.40 9.07 0.59
CA GLY A 77 5.21 7.96 1.05
C GLY A 77 6.28 8.39 2.04
N SER A 78 7.26 7.51 2.19
CA SER A 78 8.43 7.72 3.02
C SER A 78 9.70 7.80 2.17
N GLY A 79 10.78 8.26 2.79
CA GLY A 79 12.12 8.19 2.22
C GLY A 79 13.17 8.03 3.32
N THR A 80 14.40 7.76 2.93
CA THR A 80 15.54 7.68 3.85
C THR A 80 16.68 8.58 3.43
N LEU A 81 17.15 9.44 4.34
CA LEU A 81 18.37 10.21 4.16
C LEU A 81 19.61 9.30 4.26
N LEU A 82 20.39 9.25 3.18
CA LEU A 82 21.57 8.38 3.04
C LEU A 82 22.90 9.11 3.27
N ASN A 83 22.91 10.43 3.14
CA ASN A 83 24.10 11.24 3.39
C ASN A 83 23.73 12.60 4.02
N ASN A 84 24.74 13.26 4.59
CA ASN A 84 24.54 14.51 5.33
C ASN A 84 24.25 15.71 4.41
N ASP A 85 24.36 15.52 3.09
CA ASP A 85 24.21 16.53 2.03
C ASP A 85 22.83 16.45 1.33
N GLY A 86 21.91 15.62 1.86
CA GLY A 86 20.51 15.62 1.44
C GLY A 86 20.11 14.65 0.33
N LEU A 87 20.84 13.54 0.15
CA LEU A 87 20.39 12.44 -0.70
C LEU A 87 19.34 11.60 0.03
N VAL A 88 18.13 11.59 -0.49
CA VAL A 88 17.00 10.79 -0.02
C VAL A 88 16.76 9.64 -1.01
N LEU A 89 16.64 8.41 -0.49
CA LEU A 89 16.20 7.24 -1.25
C LEU A 89 14.72 6.97 -0.96
N THR A 90 13.94 6.68 -1.99
CA THR A 90 12.52 6.31 -1.91
C THR A 90 12.16 5.35 -3.05
N ASN A 91 10.88 5.00 -3.19
CA ASN A 91 10.38 4.26 -4.33
C ASN A 91 10.09 5.18 -5.53
N ALA A 92 10.11 4.62 -6.74
CA ALA A 92 9.79 5.35 -7.95
C ALA A 92 8.31 5.75 -7.97
N HIS A 93 7.41 4.84 -7.61
CA HIS A 93 5.97 5.10 -7.59
C HIS A 93 5.56 6.23 -6.62
N VAL A 94 6.33 6.48 -5.56
CA VAL A 94 6.06 7.56 -4.59
C VAL A 94 6.26 8.95 -5.22
N VAL A 95 7.14 9.06 -6.21
CA VAL A 95 7.53 10.34 -6.83
C VAL A 95 7.27 10.36 -8.34
N GLN A 96 6.52 9.39 -8.84
CA GLN A 96 6.16 9.28 -10.24
C GLN A 96 5.38 10.51 -10.69
N GLY A 97 5.57 10.94 -11.94
CA GLY A 97 4.96 12.15 -12.49
C GLY A 97 5.56 13.47 -11.98
N SER A 98 6.24 13.47 -10.83
CA SER A 98 6.77 14.68 -10.19
C SER A 98 8.26 14.93 -10.52
N GLN A 99 8.60 16.15 -10.92
CA GLN A 99 10.00 16.60 -11.01
C GLN A 99 10.53 17.10 -9.66
N THR A 100 9.63 17.63 -8.84
CA THR A 100 9.89 18.15 -7.50
C THR A 100 8.87 17.60 -6.51
N VAL A 101 9.31 17.33 -5.29
CA VAL A 101 8.46 16.81 -4.21
C VAL A 101 8.69 17.58 -2.91
N THR A 102 7.71 17.58 -2.01
CA THR A 102 7.90 18.11 -0.65
C THR A 102 8.44 17.01 0.26
N VAL A 103 9.58 17.26 0.88
CA VAL A 103 10.23 16.35 1.83
C VAL A 103 10.14 16.93 3.24
N VAL A 104 9.52 16.20 4.16
CA VAL A 104 9.33 16.61 5.56
C VAL A 104 10.20 15.74 6.47
N LEU A 105 11.14 16.36 7.19
CA LEU A 105 12.00 15.67 8.16
C LEU A 105 11.25 15.38 9.46
N ALA A 106 11.78 14.44 10.26
CA ALA A 106 11.22 14.08 11.55
C ALA A 106 11.18 15.24 12.57
N ASP A 107 12.00 16.28 12.38
CA ASP A 107 11.99 17.50 13.19
C ASP A 107 11.01 18.58 12.68
N GLY A 108 10.23 18.26 11.63
CA GLY A 108 9.21 19.13 11.04
C GLY A 108 9.74 20.12 10.00
N ARG A 109 11.05 20.14 9.71
CA ARG A 109 11.56 20.95 8.61
C ARG A 109 11.07 20.41 7.27
N GLU A 110 10.57 21.30 6.43
CA GLU A 110 10.14 20.99 5.06
C GLU A 110 11.16 21.50 4.04
N PHE A 111 11.40 20.71 3.01
CA PHE A 111 12.30 21.01 1.91
C PHE A 111 11.62 20.70 0.59
N GLU A 112 11.84 21.55 -0.41
CA GLU A 112 11.61 21.18 -1.80
C GLU A 112 12.76 20.25 -2.22
N GLY A 113 12.40 19.07 -2.73
CA GLY A 113 13.31 18.03 -3.18
C GLY A 113 13.25 17.83 -4.68
N GLU A 114 14.40 17.83 -5.35
CA GLU A 114 14.52 17.53 -6.77
C GLU A 114 14.64 16.02 -6.99
N VAL A 115 13.83 15.44 -7.88
CA VAL A 115 13.99 14.03 -8.27
C VAL A 115 15.16 13.92 -9.24
N ILE A 116 16.27 13.31 -8.80
CA ILE A 116 17.56 13.30 -9.53
C ILE A 116 17.88 11.97 -10.22
N GLY A 117 17.01 10.97 -10.09
CA GLY A 117 17.16 9.73 -10.81
C GLY A 117 16.19 8.64 -10.40
N PHE A 118 15.88 7.78 -11.36
CA PHE A 118 15.05 6.59 -11.20
C PHE A 118 15.88 5.32 -11.45
N GLY A 119 15.46 4.23 -10.84
CA GLY A 119 16.01 2.91 -11.08
C GLY A 119 15.81 2.46 -12.53
N ASP A 120 16.59 1.45 -12.95
CA ASP A 120 16.37 0.77 -14.23
C ASP A 120 14.95 0.15 -14.29
N PRO A 121 14.39 -0.13 -15.47
CA PRO A 121 13.06 -0.75 -15.60
C PRO A 121 12.88 -1.97 -14.68
N GLY A 122 11.81 -1.97 -13.87
CA GLY A 122 11.52 -3.00 -12.88
C GLY A 122 12.24 -2.82 -11.53
N LEU A 123 13.00 -1.74 -11.35
CA LEU A 123 13.55 -1.30 -10.07
C LEU A 123 12.79 -0.08 -9.58
N ASP A 124 11.82 -0.32 -8.71
CA ASP A 124 11.01 0.71 -8.05
C ASP A 124 11.82 1.50 -7.00
N LEU A 125 12.83 2.24 -7.45
CA LEU A 125 13.66 3.15 -6.65
C LEU A 125 13.73 4.51 -7.31
N ALA A 126 13.73 5.55 -6.50
CA ALA A 126 14.05 6.91 -6.91
C ALA A 126 14.98 7.58 -5.90
N ALA A 127 15.75 8.55 -6.39
CA ALA A 127 16.63 9.38 -5.60
C ALA A 127 16.13 10.82 -5.65
N VAL A 128 15.97 11.43 -4.48
CA VAL A 128 15.58 12.83 -4.31
C VAL A 128 16.72 13.59 -3.65
N ARG A 129 16.99 14.81 -4.09
CA ARG A 129 17.99 15.70 -3.50
C ARG A 129 17.29 16.86 -2.80
N ILE A 130 17.60 17.06 -1.52
CA ILE A 130 17.17 18.22 -0.75
C ILE A 130 18.38 19.10 -0.37
N PRO A 131 18.20 20.43 -0.23
CA PRO A 131 19.27 21.29 0.24
C PRO A 131 19.48 21.13 1.76
N GLY A 132 20.71 20.87 2.20
CA GLY A 132 21.03 20.83 3.62
C GLY A 132 22.46 20.36 3.89
N ASN A 133 22.92 20.62 5.11
CA ASN A 133 24.21 20.13 5.63
C ASN A 133 23.97 19.53 7.02
N ASN A 134 24.78 18.54 7.40
CA ASN A 134 24.67 17.84 8.69
C ASN A 134 23.28 17.23 8.93
N LEU A 135 22.63 16.75 7.87
CA LEU A 135 21.37 16.04 7.98
C LEU A 135 21.57 14.66 8.64
N PRO A 136 20.58 14.16 9.40
CA PRO A 136 20.64 12.81 9.97
C PRO A 136 20.64 11.75 8.85
N THR A 137 21.30 10.61 9.08
CA THR A 137 21.46 9.58 8.05
C THR A 137 21.30 8.16 8.58
N VAL A 138 20.88 7.27 7.68
CA VAL A 138 20.92 5.82 7.91
C VAL A 138 22.08 5.21 7.15
N GLN A 139 22.85 4.34 7.82
CA GLN A 139 23.89 3.56 7.16
C GLN A 139 23.29 2.40 6.37
N ILE A 140 23.78 2.18 5.17
CA ILE A 140 23.42 1.02 4.35
C ILE A 140 24.23 -0.20 4.83
N ALA A 141 23.57 -1.33 5.00
CA ALA A 141 24.23 -2.59 5.37
C ALA A 141 25.13 -3.10 4.23
N SER A 142 26.05 -4.02 4.55
CA SER A 142 26.87 -4.68 3.53
C SER A 142 26.01 -5.49 2.57
N ALA A 143 26.43 -5.58 1.31
CA ALA A 143 25.83 -6.49 0.34
C ALA A 143 25.84 -7.94 0.87
N ASN A 144 24.83 -8.72 0.52
CA ASN A 144 24.62 -10.11 0.94
C ASN A 144 24.56 -10.32 2.47
N SER A 145 24.27 -9.28 3.25
CA SER A 145 24.17 -9.39 4.71
C SER A 145 22.81 -9.85 5.22
N VAL A 146 21.79 -9.88 4.35
CA VAL A 146 20.41 -10.24 4.71
C VAL A 146 20.28 -11.74 4.92
N GLN A 147 19.69 -12.14 6.04
CA GLN A 147 19.51 -13.52 6.47
C GLN A 147 18.07 -13.75 6.93
N VAL A 148 17.45 -14.83 6.45
CA VAL A 148 16.14 -15.26 6.92
C VAL A 148 16.18 -15.54 8.44
N GLY A 149 15.17 -15.06 9.15
CA GLY A 149 15.05 -15.17 10.61
C GLY A 149 15.71 -14.02 11.40
N GLN A 150 16.49 -13.15 10.76
CA GLN A 150 17.00 -11.96 11.45
C GLN A 150 15.86 -10.97 11.72
N ARG A 151 15.96 -10.19 12.81
CA ARG A 151 15.02 -9.10 13.09
C ARG A 151 15.03 -8.05 11.98
N ALA A 152 13.85 -7.55 11.67
CA ALA A 152 13.58 -6.51 10.70
C ALA A 152 12.75 -5.40 11.35
N PHE A 153 13.08 -4.16 11.03
CA PHE A 153 12.43 -2.97 11.57
C PHE A 153 12.03 -2.07 10.41
N ALA A 154 10.75 -1.79 10.26
CA ALA A 154 10.26 -0.85 9.24
C ALA A 154 9.93 0.47 9.92
N ILE A 155 10.40 1.58 9.35
CA ILE A 155 10.03 2.92 9.80
C ILE A 155 9.45 3.67 8.60
N GLY A 156 8.36 4.39 8.81
CA GLY A 156 7.77 5.20 7.75
C GLY A 156 6.75 6.20 8.26
N ASN A 157 5.95 6.71 7.33
CA ASN A 157 4.83 7.61 7.56
C ASN A 157 3.52 7.02 7.03
N PRO A 158 2.94 6.01 7.72
CA PRO A 158 1.68 5.41 7.30
C PRO A 158 0.58 6.46 7.09
N PHE A 159 -0.14 6.33 5.97
CA PHE A 159 -1.27 7.18 5.61
C PHE A 159 -0.94 8.69 5.59
N GLY A 160 0.34 9.04 5.40
CA GLY A 160 0.82 10.43 5.31
C GLY A 160 0.78 11.24 6.61
N ARG A 161 0.30 10.66 7.72
CA ARG A 161 0.00 11.38 8.98
C ARG A 161 0.64 10.79 10.24
N PHE A 162 1.21 9.60 10.17
CA PHE A 162 1.81 8.90 11.31
C PHE A 162 3.34 8.79 11.18
N GLN A 163 4.01 9.92 10.92
CA GLN A 163 5.44 9.96 10.66
C GLN A 163 6.24 9.36 11.82
N GLY A 164 7.22 8.52 11.49
CA GLY A 164 8.05 7.85 12.48
C GLY A 164 7.34 6.67 13.14
N THR A 165 6.39 6.03 12.46
CA THR A 165 5.81 4.76 12.92
C THR A 165 6.85 3.66 12.76
N LEU A 166 7.15 2.95 13.85
CA LEU A 166 7.99 1.75 13.85
C LEU A 166 7.12 0.50 13.86
N THR A 167 7.39 -0.42 12.94
CA THR A 167 6.89 -1.80 12.99
C THR A 167 8.05 -2.77 13.02
N THR A 168 7.86 -3.91 13.66
CA THR A 168 8.92 -4.89 13.89
C THR A 168 8.47 -6.28 13.47
N GLY A 169 9.41 -7.05 12.94
CA GLY A 169 9.22 -8.44 12.58
C GLY A 169 10.57 -9.10 12.32
N ILE A 170 10.60 -10.01 11.37
CA ILE A 170 11.77 -10.72 10.88
C ILE A 170 11.83 -10.67 9.35
N VAL A 171 13.00 -10.99 8.80
CA VAL A 171 13.11 -11.42 7.41
C VAL A 171 12.48 -12.81 7.31
N SER A 172 11.31 -12.90 6.70
CA SER A 172 10.53 -14.13 6.58
C SER A 172 11.05 -15.03 5.46
N ARG A 173 11.46 -14.44 4.33
CA ARG A 173 11.98 -15.15 3.16
C ARG A 173 12.80 -14.17 2.29
N ILE A 174 13.76 -14.69 1.55
CA ILE A 174 14.36 -13.99 0.41
C ILE A 174 13.71 -14.55 -0.85
N ASP A 175 12.96 -13.72 -1.57
CA ASP A 175 12.26 -14.12 -2.79
C ASP A 175 13.18 -13.93 -3.99
N PHE A 176 13.89 -15.00 -4.36
CA PHE A 176 14.88 -14.96 -5.44
C PHE A 176 14.25 -14.70 -6.81
N ASP A 177 13.01 -15.15 -7.03
CA ASP A 177 12.32 -14.97 -8.31
C ASP A 177 11.99 -13.50 -8.56
N ARG A 178 11.59 -12.77 -7.51
CA ARG A 178 11.29 -11.32 -7.57
C ARG A 178 12.48 -10.43 -7.20
N GLY A 179 13.53 -10.99 -6.61
CA GLY A 179 14.64 -10.24 -6.03
C GLY A 179 14.21 -9.33 -4.87
N LEU A 180 13.29 -9.78 -4.01
CA LEU A 180 12.74 -9.01 -2.88
C LEU A 180 12.98 -9.69 -1.53
N ILE A 181 13.01 -8.89 -0.46
CA ILE A 181 12.96 -9.36 0.93
C ILE A 181 11.48 -9.45 1.32
N GLN A 182 11.05 -10.60 1.82
CA GLN A 182 9.74 -10.74 2.47
C GLN A 182 9.91 -10.57 3.99
N THR A 183 9.04 -9.81 4.63
CA THR A 183 9.01 -9.56 6.07
C THR A 183 7.60 -9.64 6.62
N ASP A 184 7.46 -10.01 7.90
CA ASP A 184 6.21 -9.93 8.65
C ASP A 184 6.13 -8.65 9.50
N ALA A 185 7.14 -7.77 9.44
CA ALA A 185 7.01 -6.41 9.93
C ALA A 185 5.85 -5.74 9.18
N ALA A 186 4.93 -5.11 9.91
CA ALA A 186 3.76 -4.51 9.30
C ALA A 186 4.16 -3.36 8.36
N ILE A 187 4.08 -3.61 7.06
CA ILE A 187 4.17 -2.61 6.01
C ILE A 187 2.73 -2.23 5.66
N ASN A 188 2.44 -0.93 5.51
CA ASN A 188 1.12 -0.38 5.17
C ASN A 188 1.34 0.80 4.21
N PRO A 189 0.31 1.26 3.48
CA PRO A 189 0.40 2.48 2.67
C PRO A 189 1.02 3.64 3.46
N GLY A 190 2.02 4.29 2.86
CA GLY A 190 2.83 5.34 3.50
C GLY A 190 4.16 4.87 4.11
N ASN A 191 4.36 3.56 4.35
CA ASN A 191 5.69 3.02 4.67
C ASN A 191 6.58 2.84 3.42
N SER A 192 5.99 2.78 2.23
CA SER A 192 6.71 2.67 0.96
C SER A 192 7.75 3.78 0.82
N GLY A 193 8.96 3.42 0.41
CA GLY A 193 10.13 4.27 0.31
C GLY A 193 10.92 4.42 1.61
N GLY A 194 10.34 4.05 2.76
CA GLY A 194 11.01 4.02 4.06
C GLY A 194 11.98 2.84 4.19
N PRO A 195 12.87 2.84 5.20
CA PRO A 195 13.86 1.79 5.35
C PRO A 195 13.27 0.53 6.00
N LEU A 196 13.78 -0.63 5.56
CA LEU A 196 13.82 -1.86 6.33
C LEU A 196 15.20 -1.97 6.96
N LEU A 197 15.28 -2.07 8.29
CA LEU A 197 16.54 -2.02 9.05
C LEU A 197 16.83 -3.36 9.74
N ASN A 198 18.11 -3.65 9.97
CA ASN A 198 18.56 -4.73 10.85
C ASN A 198 18.67 -4.27 12.32
N SER A 199 19.08 -5.18 13.22
CA SER A 199 19.24 -4.87 14.66
C SER A 199 20.32 -3.84 14.96
N GLN A 200 21.22 -3.56 14.02
CA GLN A 200 22.25 -2.52 14.12
C GLN A 200 21.73 -1.14 13.67
N GLY A 201 20.48 -1.05 13.19
CA GLY A 201 19.92 0.18 12.63
C GLY A 201 20.45 0.49 11.22
N GLN A 202 21.02 -0.51 10.54
CA GLN A 202 21.48 -0.36 9.16
C GLN A 202 20.37 -0.77 8.19
N MET A 203 20.22 -0.04 7.09
CA MET A 203 19.27 -0.36 6.03
C MET A 203 19.67 -1.64 5.30
N ILE A 204 18.79 -2.62 5.32
CA ILE A 204 18.86 -3.86 4.57
C ILE A 204 17.94 -3.86 3.34
N GLY A 205 16.98 -2.94 3.28
CA GLY A 205 16.16 -2.73 2.10
C GLY A 205 15.27 -1.48 2.16
N VAL A 206 14.51 -1.22 1.09
CA VAL A 206 13.50 -0.16 0.98
C VAL A 206 12.12 -0.81 0.91
N ASN A 207 11.22 -0.47 1.83
CA ASN A 207 9.85 -1.01 1.86
C ASN A 207 9.13 -0.58 0.57
N THR A 208 8.39 -1.48 -0.11
CA THR A 208 7.75 -1.18 -1.41
C THR A 208 6.29 -1.62 -1.48
N ALA A 209 5.97 -2.85 -1.06
CA ALA A 209 4.65 -3.43 -1.30
C ALA A 209 4.17 -4.29 -0.13
N ILE A 210 2.87 -4.55 -0.08
CA ILE A 210 2.21 -5.50 0.81
C ILE A 210 1.48 -6.55 -0.01
N TYR A 211 1.32 -7.74 0.55
CA TYR A 211 0.35 -8.70 0.04
C TYR A 211 -0.97 -8.47 0.78
N THR A 212 -2.02 -8.07 0.06
CA THR A 212 -3.39 -7.95 0.57
C THR A 212 -4.23 -9.12 0.10
N SER A 213 -4.96 -9.76 1.01
CA SER A 213 -6.00 -10.74 0.67
C SER A 213 -7.37 -10.07 0.67
N GLN A 214 -8.28 -10.52 -0.20
CA GLN A 214 -9.65 -9.99 -0.35
C GLN A 214 -10.27 -9.50 0.98
N GLY A 215 -10.65 -8.22 1.03
CA GLY A 215 -11.35 -7.60 2.16
C GLY A 215 -10.50 -6.98 3.26
N ASN A 216 -9.16 -6.98 3.17
CA ASN A 216 -8.26 -6.31 4.12
C ASN A 216 -7.28 -5.35 3.43
N SER A 217 -7.45 -4.04 3.66
CA SER A 217 -6.53 -2.98 3.18
C SER A 217 -5.31 -2.76 4.08
N GLY A 218 -5.08 -3.66 5.05
CA GLY A 218 -4.00 -3.56 6.04
C GLY A 218 -3.06 -4.76 6.00
N SER A 219 -1.86 -4.58 6.56
CA SER A 219 -0.86 -5.64 6.64
C SER A 219 -1.41 -6.92 7.29
N ILE A 220 -1.35 -8.03 6.57
CA ILE A 220 -1.66 -9.36 7.11
C ILE A 220 -0.40 -10.13 7.54
N GLY A 221 0.74 -9.43 7.71
CA GLY A 221 2.03 -10.03 8.05
C GLY A 221 2.84 -10.52 6.85
N ILE A 222 2.56 -10.01 5.65
CA ILE A 222 3.34 -10.28 4.43
C ILE A 222 3.64 -8.94 3.75
N GLY A 223 4.82 -8.39 4.01
CA GLY A 223 5.35 -7.18 3.37
C GLY A 223 6.62 -7.46 2.57
N PHE A 224 6.94 -6.56 1.65
CA PHE A 224 8.10 -6.67 0.77
C PHE A 224 9.01 -5.44 0.81
N ALA A 225 10.32 -5.67 0.67
CA ALA A 225 11.32 -4.63 0.54
C ALA A 225 12.36 -4.95 -0.55
N ILE A 226 12.84 -3.93 -1.25
CA ILE A 226 13.92 -4.03 -2.24
C ILE A 226 15.25 -4.19 -1.48
N PRO A 227 16.02 -5.26 -1.69
CA PRO A 227 17.23 -5.54 -0.93
C PRO A 227 18.37 -4.58 -1.25
N VAL A 228 19.27 -4.41 -0.28
CA VAL A 228 20.49 -3.59 -0.40
C VAL A 228 21.35 -3.91 -1.62
N ASP A 229 21.35 -5.17 -2.07
CA ASP A 229 22.09 -5.63 -3.25
C ASP A 229 21.62 -4.96 -4.56
N ARG A 230 20.36 -4.52 -4.61
CA ARG A 230 19.79 -3.76 -5.74
C ARG A 230 19.92 -2.25 -5.56
N ILE A 231 19.98 -1.77 -4.31
CA ILE A 231 20.13 -0.35 -3.98
C ILE A 231 21.53 0.16 -4.36
N GLN A 232 22.59 -0.61 -4.09
CA GLN A 232 23.96 -0.13 -4.29
C GLN A 232 24.32 0.18 -5.76
N PRO A 233 23.97 -0.67 -6.75
CA PRO A 233 24.17 -0.33 -8.17
C PRO A 233 23.40 0.92 -8.58
N PHE A 234 22.15 1.08 -8.13
CA PHE A 234 21.35 2.26 -8.40
C PHE A 234 22.00 3.54 -7.85
N LEU A 235 22.41 3.55 -6.58
CA LEU A 235 23.09 4.70 -5.97
C LEU A 235 24.40 5.04 -6.68
N THR A 236 25.08 4.04 -7.23
CA THR A 236 26.29 4.23 -8.04
C THR A 236 25.93 4.95 -9.34
N ALA A 237 24.88 4.50 -10.05
CA ALA A 237 24.38 5.16 -11.25
C ALA A 237 23.92 6.61 -10.98
N VAL A 238 23.23 6.88 -9.87
CA VAL A 238 22.84 8.24 -9.46
C VAL A 238 24.07 9.13 -9.26
N ARG A 239 25.09 8.66 -8.53
CA ARG A 239 26.33 9.42 -8.27
C ARG A 239 27.10 9.75 -9.56
N GLU A 240 27.03 8.87 -10.54
CA GLU A 240 27.72 9.00 -11.82
C GLU A 240 26.88 9.75 -12.88
N GLY A 241 25.67 10.20 -12.52
CA GLY A 241 24.76 10.88 -13.45
C GLY A 241 24.24 9.98 -14.56
N ARG A 242 24.21 8.66 -14.33
CA ARG A 242 23.76 7.62 -15.27
C ARG A 242 22.38 7.05 -14.96
N ALA A 243 21.78 7.42 -13.84
CA ALA A 243 20.42 7.01 -13.50
C ALA A 243 19.41 7.60 -14.50
N ALA A 244 18.30 6.88 -14.72
CA ALA A 244 17.24 7.33 -15.61
C ALA A 244 16.63 8.65 -15.09
N GLN A 245 16.27 9.56 -16.00
CA GLN A 245 15.71 10.88 -15.66
C GLN A 245 14.18 10.90 -15.61
N THR A 246 13.54 9.85 -16.10
CA THR A 246 12.10 9.65 -16.05
C THR A 246 11.84 8.30 -15.40
N ALA A 247 10.81 8.20 -14.57
CA ALA A 247 10.29 6.91 -14.17
C ALA A 247 9.91 6.15 -15.44
N GLN A 248 10.59 5.04 -15.72
CA GLN A 248 10.13 4.11 -16.72
C GLN A 248 9.29 3.09 -15.97
N SER A 249 7.97 3.16 -16.14
CA SER A 249 7.11 2.02 -15.83
C SER A 249 7.74 0.81 -16.52
N PRO A 250 8.06 -0.28 -15.79
CA PRO A 250 8.50 -1.50 -16.45
C PRO A 250 7.46 -1.82 -17.51
N THR A 251 7.87 -1.85 -18.78
CA THR A 251 6.99 -2.33 -19.85
C THR A 251 6.47 -3.69 -19.39
N PRO A 252 5.15 -3.87 -19.24
CA PRO A 252 4.62 -5.12 -18.73
C PRO A 252 5.18 -6.26 -19.56
N GLU A 253 5.93 -7.17 -18.95
CA GLU A 253 6.39 -8.37 -19.66
C GLU A 253 5.13 -9.23 -19.89
N ILE A 254 4.54 -9.10 -21.08
CA ILE A 254 3.34 -9.83 -21.42
C ILE A 254 3.74 -11.28 -21.67
N ALA A 255 3.71 -12.09 -20.61
CA ALA A 255 4.14 -13.49 -20.63
C ALA A 255 3.38 -14.35 -21.65
N GLN A 256 2.18 -13.91 -22.06
CA GLN A 256 1.38 -14.52 -23.11
C GLN A 256 1.01 -13.48 -24.18
N PRO A 257 1.02 -13.82 -25.48
CA PRO A 257 0.62 -12.87 -26.51
C PRO A 257 -0.79 -12.32 -26.24
N PRO A 258 -1.04 -11.01 -26.43
CA PRO A 258 -2.37 -10.43 -26.20
C PRO A 258 -3.46 -11.15 -27.00
N LYS A 259 -4.60 -11.40 -26.37
CA LYS A 259 -5.75 -12.04 -27.02
C LYS A 259 -6.47 -11.01 -27.90
N PRO A 260 -6.84 -11.34 -29.15
CA PRO A 260 -7.57 -10.40 -29.99
C PRO A 260 -8.96 -10.10 -29.41
N ILE A 261 -9.35 -8.81 -29.43
CA ILE A 261 -10.70 -8.34 -29.09
C ILE A 261 -11.24 -7.45 -30.21
N ASN A 262 -12.52 -7.61 -30.56
CA ASN A 262 -13.15 -6.83 -31.62
C ASN A 262 -13.75 -5.54 -31.04
N VAL A 263 -13.46 -4.40 -31.69
CA VAL A 263 -14.18 -3.14 -31.45
C VAL A 263 -15.64 -3.31 -31.92
N ASP A 264 -16.58 -2.81 -31.13
CA ASP A 264 -18.04 -3.00 -31.30
C ASP A 264 -18.48 -4.48 -31.23
N GLY A 265 -17.67 -5.32 -30.58
CA GLY A 265 -18.01 -6.70 -30.26
C GLY A 265 -18.91 -6.82 -29.03
N SER A 266 -19.52 -8.00 -28.86
CA SER A 266 -20.16 -8.37 -27.59
C SER A 266 -19.13 -8.39 -26.46
N PRO A 267 -19.53 -8.07 -25.21
CA PRO A 267 -18.64 -8.18 -24.06
C PRO A 267 -18.05 -9.59 -23.97
N ILE A 268 -16.74 -9.67 -23.76
CA ILE A 268 -16.06 -10.93 -23.48
C ILE A 268 -15.99 -11.16 -21.97
N THR A 269 -15.69 -12.38 -21.56
CA THR A 269 -15.43 -12.72 -20.16
C THR A 269 -14.01 -13.25 -20.01
N GLY A 270 -13.38 -12.87 -18.91
CA GLY A 270 -12.04 -13.31 -18.54
C GLY A 270 -11.97 -13.66 -17.06
N ARG A 271 -10.82 -14.19 -16.63
CA ARG A 271 -10.58 -14.53 -15.23
C ARG A 271 -9.12 -14.32 -14.87
N LEU A 272 -8.87 -13.41 -13.95
CA LEU A 272 -7.58 -13.24 -13.31
C LEU A 272 -7.31 -14.42 -12.38
N THR A 273 -6.12 -14.99 -12.46
CA THR A 273 -5.68 -16.12 -11.63
C THR A 273 -4.26 -15.87 -11.11
N LEU A 274 -3.81 -16.67 -10.15
CA LEU A 274 -2.43 -16.59 -9.66
C LEU A 274 -1.35 -16.86 -10.74
N ASN A 275 -1.75 -17.39 -11.90
CA ASN A 275 -0.89 -17.63 -13.05
C ASN A 275 -1.06 -16.59 -14.17
N SER A 276 -1.92 -15.57 -13.97
CA SER A 276 -2.04 -14.43 -14.89
C SER A 276 -0.77 -13.60 -14.84
N SER A 277 -0.54 -12.80 -15.89
CA SER A 277 0.61 -11.90 -15.95
C SER A 277 0.56 -10.92 -14.77
N ILE A 278 1.73 -10.48 -14.30
CA ILE A 278 1.84 -9.62 -13.12
C ILE A 278 2.42 -8.28 -13.57
N LEU A 279 1.77 -7.17 -13.20
CA LEU A 279 2.36 -5.85 -13.38
C LEU A 279 3.53 -5.69 -12.42
N PRO A 280 4.76 -5.43 -12.89
CA PRO A 280 5.91 -5.37 -11.99
C PRO A 280 5.91 -4.14 -11.07
N ALA A 281 5.09 -3.14 -11.37
CA ALA A 281 4.99 -1.90 -10.60
C ALA A 281 4.30 -2.11 -9.23
N ASP A 282 3.22 -2.90 -9.21
CA ASP A 282 2.34 -3.07 -8.05
C ASP A 282 2.06 -4.53 -7.68
N ASN A 283 2.41 -5.48 -8.55
CA ASN A 283 2.09 -6.92 -8.47
C ASN A 283 0.61 -7.28 -8.63
N SER A 284 -0.19 -6.43 -9.26
CA SER A 284 -1.55 -6.80 -9.66
C SER A 284 -1.54 -7.81 -10.80
N TYR A 285 -2.61 -8.59 -10.90
CA TYR A 285 -2.77 -9.57 -11.97
C TYR A 285 -3.49 -8.95 -13.16
N PHE A 286 -2.99 -9.19 -14.37
CA PHE A 286 -3.64 -8.76 -15.61
C PHE A 286 -3.70 -9.85 -16.68
N ASP A 287 -4.70 -9.73 -17.54
CA ASP A 287 -4.73 -10.38 -18.86
C ASP A 287 -4.56 -9.31 -19.95
N ALA A 288 -3.84 -9.63 -21.03
CA ALA A 288 -3.65 -8.70 -22.14
C ALA A 288 -4.56 -9.01 -23.33
N TYR A 289 -5.14 -7.96 -23.91
CA TYR A 289 -5.96 -7.99 -25.12
C TYR A 289 -5.45 -7.00 -26.15
N SER A 290 -5.73 -7.22 -27.43
CA SER A 290 -5.33 -6.30 -28.49
C SER A 290 -6.42 -6.05 -29.52
N PHE A 291 -6.48 -4.82 -30.04
CA PHE A 291 -7.37 -4.43 -31.13
C PHE A 291 -6.67 -3.47 -32.10
N GLU A 292 -7.16 -3.39 -33.33
CA GLU A 292 -6.66 -2.45 -34.34
C GLU A 292 -7.40 -1.11 -34.23
N GLY A 293 -6.65 -0.01 -34.13
CA GLY A 293 -7.16 1.35 -34.04
C GLY A 293 -6.67 2.24 -35.19
N THR A 294 -7.45 3.27 -35.50
CA THR A 294 -7.09 4.31 -36.46
C THR A 294 -6.95 5.67 -35.78
N ALA A 295 -6.06 6.53 -36.29
CA ALA A 295 -5.86 7.87 -35.73
C ALA A 295 -7.15 8.70 -35.82
N GLY A 296 -7.52 9.35 -34.72
CA GLY A 296 -8.76 10.14 -34.58
C GLY A 296 -10.00 9.30 -34.27
N GLN A 297 -9.88 7.98 -34.16
CA GLN A 297 -11.00 7.12 -33.76
C GLN A 297 -11.30 7.28 -32.27
N GLN A 298 -12.55 7.51 -31.93
CA GLN A 298 -13.01 7.56 -30.55
C GLN A 298 -13.44 6.17 -30.09
N ILE A 299 -12.85 5.72 -28.99
CA ILE A 299 -13.14 4.43 -28.39
C ILE A 299 -13.51 4.58 -26.92
N GLU A 300 -14.27 3.61 -26.45
CA GLU A 300 -14.62 3.40 -25.06
C GLU A 300 -14.28 1.95 -24.71
N ILE A 301 -13.57 1.75 -23.61
CA ILE A 301 -13.20 0.43 -23.08
C ILE A 301 -13.84 0.34 -21.71
N VAL A 302 -14.61 -0.71 -21.45
CA VAL A 302 -15.28 -0.94 -20.16
C VAL A 302 -14.89 -2.30 -19.64
N MET A 303 -14.40 -2.35 -18.40
CA MET A 303 -14.10 -3.58 -17.68
C MET A 303 -14.91 -3.68 -16.41
N THR A 304 -15.73 -4.71 -16.29
CA THR A 304 -16.58 -4.93 -15.11
C THR A 304 -16.16 -6.16 -14.32
N SER A 305 -16.13 -6.07 -13.00
CA SER A 305 -15.82 -7.19 -12.09
C SER A 305 -16.57 -7.01 -10.79
N ASN A 306 -17.22 -8.05 -10.27
CA ASN A 306 -17.83 -8.04 -8.93
C ASN A 306 -16.94 -8.72 -7.88
N GLN A 307 -15.71 -9.08 -8.24
CA GLN A 307 -14.83 -9.93 -7.43
C GLN A 307 -13.50 -9.26 -7.06
N PHE A 308 -13.18 -8.14 -7.71
CA PHE A 308 -12.01 -7.32 -7.48
C PHE A 308 -12.26 -5.95 -8.10
N ASP A 309 -11.53 -4.95 -7.63
CA ASP A 309 -11.57 -3.59 -8.17
C ASP A 309 -10.84 -3.60 -9.51
N SER A 310 -11.54 -3.33 -10.62
CA SER A 310 -10.91 -3.42 -11.94
C SER A 310 -10.10 -2.17 -12.27
N TYR A 311 -9.00 -2.38 -12.99
CA TYR A 311 -8.11 -1.33 -13.47
C TYR A 311 -7.82 -1.57 -14.95
N LEU A 312 -7.88 -0.51 -15.75
CA LEU A 312 -7.55 -0.59 -17.17
C LEU A 312 -6.28 0.20 -17.46
N ILE A 313 -5.39 -0.42 -18.24
CA ILE A 313 -4.26 0.25 -18.87
C ILE A 313 -4.37 0.06 -20.37
N LEU A 314 -4.27 1.15 -21.13
CA LEU A 314 -4.19 1.11 -22.58
C LEU A 314 -2.79 1.50 -23.03
N LEU A 315 -2.16 0.64 -23.82
CA LEU A 315 -0.85 0.86 -24.44
C LEU A 315 -1.00 1.20 -25.93
N ALA A 316 -0.20 2.16 -26.38
CA ALA A 316 -0.08 2.56 -27.77
C ALA A 316 0.65 1.48 -28.62
N PRO A 317 0.62 1.57 -29.97
CA PRO A 317 1.28 0.60 -30.84
C PRO A 317 2.80 0.48 -30.70
N ASP A 318 3.45 1.50 -30.15
CA ASP A 318 4.87 1.48 -29.82
C ASP A 318 5.17 0.89 -28.43
N GLY A 319 4.14 0.45 -27.70
CA GLY A 319 4.23 -0.15 -26.37
C GLY A 319 4.29 0.86 -25.21
N SER A 320 4.15 2.17 -25.48
CA SER A 320 4.08 3.18 -24.43
C SER A 320 2.70 3.22 -23.76
N ASP A 321 2.66 3.57 -22.47
CA ASP A 321 1.42 3.82 -21.74
C ASP A 321 0.69 5.01 -22.39
N LEU A 322 -0.55 4.80 -22.79
CA LEU A 322 -1.37 5.86 -23.42
C LEU A 322 -2.31 6.51 -22.42
N VAL A 323 -3.02 5.70 -21.63
CA VAL A 323 -3.97 6.13 -20.59
C VAL A 323 -4.24 4.96 -19.65
N GLN A 324 -4.52 5.28 -18.39
CA GLN A 324 -4.89 4.33 -17.36
C GLN A 324 -6.12 4.88 -16.63
N ASP A 325 -7.01 4.01 -16.15
CA ASP A 325 -8.27 4.39 -15.52
C ASP A 325 -8.74 3.28 -14.56
N ASP A 326 -9.00 3.63 -13.30
CA ASP A 326 -9.57 2.80 -12.23
C ASP A 326 -11.05 3.06 -11.97
N ASP A 327 -11.69 4.10 -12.54
CA ASP A 327 -12.96 4.59 -12.00
C ASP A 327 -13.91 5.32 -12.97
N GLY A 328 -14.13 4.79 -14.17
CA GLY A 328 -15.30 5.22 -14.95
C GLY A 328 -16.65 4.75 -14.37
N GLY A 329 -17.14 5.40 -13.30
CA GLY A 329 -18.55 5.46 -12.92
C GLY A 329 -19.02 4.57 -11.75
N GLY A 330 -18.39 4.68 -10.58
CA GLY A 330 -19.04 4.43 -9.29
C GLY A 330 -19.29 2.96 -8.89
N ASN A 331 -18.54 2.01 -9.43
CA ASN A 331 -18.49 0.62 -8.98
C ASN A 331 -17.05 0.09 -9.19
N THR A 332 -16.79 -1.19 -8.92
CA THR A 332 -15.50 -1.86 -9.11
C THR A 332 -15.12 -2.03 -10.60
N ASN A 333 -15.62 -1.16 -11.49
CA ASN A 333 -15.46 -1.22 -12.92
C ASN A 333 -14.66 -0.02 -13.44
N ALA A 334 -13.64 -0.28 -14.25
CA ALA A 334 -12.84 0.72 -14.95
C ALA A 334 -13.41 1.04 -16.32
N ARG A 335 -13.27 2.29 -16.77
CA ARG A 335 -13.68 2.68 -18.12
C ARG A 335 -12.82 3.79 -18.72
N ILE A 336 -12.08 3.45 -19.78
CA ILE A 336 -11.31 4.41 -20.58
C ILE A 336 -12.15 4.95 -21.73
N ALA A 337 -12.26 6.27 -21.88
CA ALA A 337 -12.80 6.92 -23.07
C ALA A 337 -11.74 7.83 -23.71
N ILE A 338 -11.30 7.54 -24.94
CA ILE A 338 -10.17 8.23 -25.57
C ILE A 338 -10.33 8.39 -27.08
N THR A 339 -9.72 9.45 -27.62
CA THR A 339 -9.47 9.60 -29.07
C THR A 339 -8.07 9.10 -29.39
N LEU A 340 -7.97 8.04 -30.20
CA LEU A 340 -6.71 7.39 -30.52
C LEU A 340 -5.76 8.32 -31.30
N PRO A 341 -4.51 8.52 -30.86
CA PRO A 341 -3.60 9.49 -31.49
C PRO A 341 -3.00 8.98 -32.80
N THR A 342 -2.81 7.66 -32.94
CA THR A 342 -2.12 7.04 -34.08
C THR A 342 -2.86 5.81 -34.59
N ALA A 343 -2.55 5.36 -35.81
CA ALA A 343 -3.05 4.09 -36.32
C ALA A 343 -2.11 2.93 -35.93
N GLY A 344 -2.67 1.77 -35.58
CA GLY A 344 -1.91 0.56 -35.27
C GLY A 344 -2.61 -0.34 -34.25
N THR A 345 -1.88 -1.36 -33.79
CA THR A 345 -2.37 -2.32 -32.80
C THR A 345 -2.22 -1.75 -31.39
N TYR A 346 -3.33 -1.56 -30.69
CA TYR A 346 -3.34 -1.15 -29.28
C TYR A 346 -3.44 -2.37 -28.36
N THR A 347 -2.87 -2.26 -27.16
CA THR A 347 -2.93 -3.34 -26.14
C THR A 347 -3.67 -2.86 -24.90
N ILE A 348 -4.66 -3.63 -24.45
CA ILE A 348 -5.42 -3.41 -23.21
C ILE A 348 -4.89 -4.38 -22.16
N LEU A 349 -4.53 -3.87 -20.98
CA LEU A 349 -4.29 -4.69 -19.81
C LEU A 349 -5.54 -4.63 -18.94
N ALA A 350 -6.29 -5.74 -18.93
CA ALA A 350 -7.42 -5.93 -18.04
C ALA A 350 -6.87 -6.37 -16.68
N ASN A 351 -6.74 -5.41 -15.76
CA ASN A 351 -5.98 -5.53 -14.54
C ASN A 351 -6.89 -5.48 -13.30
N SER A 352 -6.36 -5.93 -12.18
CA SER A 352 -6.90 -5.66 -10.84
C SER A 352 -6.24 -4.41 -10.28
N TYR A 353 -6.95 -3.60 -9.51
CA TYR A 353 -6.38 -2.41 -8.88
C TYR A 353 -5.34 -2.79 -7.82
N SER A 354 -5.61 -3.83 -7.03
CA SER A 354 -4.71 -4.26 -5.96
C SER A 354 -3.92 -5.53 -6.31
N ALA A 355 -2.72 -5.61 -5.74
CA ALA A 355 -1.88 -6.80 -5.79
C ALA A 355 -2.63 -8.04 -5.27
N GLY A 356 -2.51 -9.16 -5.98
CA GLY A 356 -3.02 -10.45 -5.49
C GLY A 356 -4.51 -10.72 -5.78
N GLU A 357 -5.24 -9.77 -6.37
CA GLU A 357 -6.67 -9.93 -6.64
C GLU A 357 -6.94 -10.84 -7.85
N VAL A 358 -7.83 -11.80 -7.65
CA VAL A 358 -8.20 -12.79 -8.67
C VAL A 358 -9.71 -12.91 -8.74
N GLY A 359 -10.24 -13.05 -9.94
CA GLY A 359 -11.69 -13.13 -10.12
C GLY A 359 -12.10 -13.05 -11.58
N ASN A 360 -13.39 -13.22 -11.82
CA ASN A 360 -13.98 -13.09 -13.15
C ASN A 360 -14.29 -11.64 -13.47
N TYR A 361 -14.10 -11.26 -14.73
CA TYR A 361 -14.47 -9.95 -15.24
C TYR A 361 -15.11 -10.05 -16.61
N SER A 362 -15.78 -8.98 -17.04
CA SER A 362 -16.22 -8.77 -18.42
C SER A 362 -15.53 -7.55 -19.02
N LEU A 363 -15.11 -7.64 -20.28
CA LEU A 363 -14.41 -6.56 -20.98
C LEU A 363 -15.10 -6.28 -22.32
N GLN A 364 -15.28 -5.00 -22.66
CA GLN A 364 -15.84 -4.57 -23.94
C GLN A 364 -15.08 -3.36 -24.49
N VAL A 365 -14.99 -3.29 -25.82
CA VAL A 365 -14.47 -2.12 -26.55
C VAL A 365 -15.53 -1.68 -27.56
N SER A 366 -15.93 -0.41 -27.53
CA SER A 366 -16.94 0.19 -28.42
C SER A 366 -16.41 1.47 -29.08
N THR A 367 -16.95 1.82 -30.24
CA THR A 367 -16.82 3.16 -30.81
C THR A 367 -17.81 4.11 -30.13
N ALA A 368 -17.35 5.32 -29.78
CA ALA A 368 -18.18 6.29 -29.06
C ALA A 368 -19.45 6.75 -29.83
N THR A 369 -19.58 6.40 -31.12
CA THR A 369 -20.80 6.64 -31.94
C THR A 369 -21.88 5.56 -31.78
N ASN A 370 -21.55 4.39 -31.23
CA ASN A 370 -22.48 3.27 -31.00
C ASN A 370 -22.70 2.96 -29.50
N ALA A 371 -22.17 3.78 -28.59
CA ALA A 371 -22.69 3.82 -27.24
C ALA A 371 -24.19 4.16 -27.32
N PRO A 372 -25.10 3.47 -26.60
CA PRO A 372 -26.47 3.95 -26.48
C PRO A 372 -26.39 5.42 -26.09
N ALA A 373 -27.02 6.27 -26.92
CA ALA A 373 -26.84 7.71 -26.88
C ALA A 373 -26.75 8.20 -25.43
N ALA A 374 -25.68 8.94 -25.11
CA ALA A 374 -25.58 9.70 -23.89
C ALA A 374 -26.92 10.41 -23.70
N VAL A 375 -27.70 9.93 -22.72
CA VAL A 375 -28.92 10.60 -22.31
C VAL A 375 -28.42 11.94 -21.83
N THR A 376 -28.60 12.98 -22.64
CA THR A 376 -28.27 14.33 -22.22
C THR A 376 -29.18 14.58 -21.03
N GLN A 377 -28.62 14.48 -19.82
CA GLN A 377 -29.33 14.44 -18.53
C GLN A 377 -30.14 15.70 -18.25
N THR A 378 -30.16 16.67 -19.16
CA THR A 378 -31.06 17.82 -19.14
C THR A 378 -32.53 17.46 -19.40
N GLN A 379 -32.85 16.22 -19.78
CA GLN A 379 -34.25 15.78 -20.00
C GLN A 379 -34.81 14.75 -18.98
N LEU A 380 -34.03 14.30 -17.98
CA LEU A 380 -34.55 13.45 -16.89
C LEU A 380 -35.04 14.25 -15.66
N LEU A 381 -35.00 15.58 -15.72
CA LEU A 381 -35.47 16.45 -14.63
C LEU A 381 -36.98 16.69 -14.59
N GLN A 382 -37.80 15.92 -15.31
CA GLN A 382 -39.26 16.07 -15.29
C GLN A 382 -40.03 14.76 -15.42
N SER A 383 -39.89 13.85 -14.45
CA SER A 383 -41.00 13.11 -13.82
C SER A 383 -40.46 11.92 -13.00
N GLY A 384 -40.33 12.10 -11.70
CA GLY A 384 -40.08 11.02 -10.74
C GLY A 384 -40.35 11.56 -9.36
N ASP A 385 -41.14 10.85 -8.56
CA ASP A 385 -41.43 11.24 -7.18
C ASP A 385 -40.12 11.25 -6.39
N PHE A 386 -39.83 12.35 -5.68
CA PHE A 386 -38.64 12.45 -4.86
C PHE A 386 -38.78 11.54 -3.63
N ILE A 387 -37.78 10.69 -3.41
CA ILE A 387 -37.64 9.95 -2.15
C ILE A 387 -37.14 10.93 -1.06
N LEU A 388 -36.21 11.82 -1.44
CA LEU A 388 -35.68 12.87 -0.57
C LEU A 388 -35.27 14.07 -1.43
N GLN A 389 -35.55 15.29 -0.97
CA GLN A 389 -34.92 16.50 -1.51
C GLN A 389 -34.77 17.51 -0.38
N GLU A 390 -33.54 17.73 0.06
CA GLU A 390 -33.23 18.58 1.21
C GLU A 390 -32.13 19.58 0.88
N GLN A 391 -32.18 20.75 1.52
CA GLN A 391 -31.14 21.77 1.44
C GLN A 391 -30.38 21.79 2.76
N GLY A 392 -29.05 21.91 2.70
CA GLY A 392 -28.19 22.00 3.87
C GLY A 392 -27.14 23.11 3.75
N GLU A 393 -26.41 23.33 4.84
CA GLU A 393 -25.31 24.31 4.90
C GLU A 393 -24.16 23.76 5.75
N LEU A 394 -22.99 23.61 5.15
CA LEU A 394 -21.75 23.25 5.84
C LEU A 394 -21.11 24.51 6.43
N GLY A 395 -21.50 24.83 7.67
CA GLY A 395 -21.09 26.05 8.38
C GLY A 395 -21.02 25.85 9.91
N PRO A 396 -21.09 26.93 10.71
CA PRO A 396 -21.05 26.85 12.17
C PRO A 396 -22.22 26.00 12.71
N GLY A 397 -21.93 24.75 13.09
CA GLY A 397 -22.93 23.77 13.55
C GLY A 397 -22.93 22.44 12.80
N ALA A 398 -22.20 22.33 11.68
CA ALA A 398 -21.98 21.04 11.02
C ALA A 398 -21.01 20.16 11.82
N SER A 399 -21.15 18.85 11.67
CA SER A 399 -20.26 17.87 12.30
C SER A 399 -18.90 17.89 11.63
N VAL A 400 -17.84 17.56 12.37
CA VAL A 400 -16.47 17.54 11.85
C VAL A 400 -16.02 16.10 11.75
N LEU A 401 -15.57 15.65 10.57
CA LEU A 401 -14.92 14.36 10.43
C LEU A 401 -13.59 14.40 11.18
N GLN A 402 -13.38 13.49 12.14
CA GLN A 402 -12.16 13.49 12.97
C GLN A 402 -10.91 13.06 12.17
N SER A 403 -11.08 12.46 11.00
CA SER A 403 -10.01 11.97 10.12
C SER A 403 -9.25 13.07 9.40
N ASP A 404 -9.94 14.14 8.97
CA ASP A 404 -9.43 15.15 8.04
C ASP A 404 -9.92 16.58 8.35
N GLY A 405 -10.86 16.76 9.28
CA GLY A 405 -11.38 18.08 9.65
C GLY A 405 -12.41 18.67 8.69
N SER A 406 -12.84 17.91 7.67
CA SER A 406 -13.95 18.30 6.77
C SER A 406 -15.26 18.40 7.55
N LEU A 407 -16.15 19.29 7.11
CA LEU A 407 -17.48 19.43 7.71
C LEU A 407 -18.47 18.59 6.95
N TYR A 408 -19.30 17.86 7.67
CA TYR A 408 -20.34 17.04 7.09
C TYR A 408 -21.68 17.23 7.81
N GLN A 409 -22.75 16.88 7.10
CA GLN A 409 -24.09 16.72 7.64
C GLN A 409 -24.68 15.40 7.16
N GLU A 410 -25.56 14.82 7.97
CA GLU A 410 -26.19 13.54 7.68
C GLU A 410 -27.64 13.75 7.25
N HIS A 411 -28.05 13.02 6.23
CA HIS A 411 -29.42 12.92 5.74
C HIS A 411 -29.86 11.46 5.71
N PHE A 412 -31.17 11.20 5.75
CA PHE A 412 -31.69 9.85 5.86
C PHE A 412 -32.85 9.61 4.91
N PHE A 413 -32.93 8.41 4.33
CA PHE A 413 -34.09 7.98 3.54
C PHE A 413 -34.37 6.50 3.73
N GLU A 414 -35.61 6.07 3.48
CA GLU A 414 -36.01 4.66 3.52
C GLU A 414 -35.88 4.04 2.13
N GLY A 415 -35.22 2.88 2.06
CA GLY A 415 -34.98 2.16 0.81
C GLY A 415 -35.38 0.68 0.90
N ASN A 416 -35.76 0.09 -0.23
CA ASN A 416 -36.06 -1.34 -0.32
C ASN A 416 -34.94 -2.12 -1.00
N ALA A 417 -34.67 -3.35 -0.55
CA ALA A 417 -33.73 -4.23 -1.23
C ALA A 417 -34.12 -4.42 -2.70
N GLY A 418 -33.16 -4.25 -3.61
CA GLY A 418 -33.34 -4.30 -5.05
C GLY A 418 -33.91 -3.03 -5.68
N GLN A 419 -34.18 -1.97 -4.90
CA GLN A 419 -34.57 -0.67 -5.41
C GLN A 419 -33.35 0.05 -5.98
N GLU A 420 -33.44 0.55 -7.20
CA GLU A 420 -32.44 1.45 -7.76
C GLU A 420 -32.73 2.87 -7.28
N VAL A 421 -31.71 3.57 -6.77
CA VAL A 421 -31.82 4.97 -6.38
C VAL A 421 -30.68 5.78 -6.97
N THR A 422 -30.98 7.03 -7.27
CA THR A 422 -30.00 8.04 -7.67
C THR A 422 -29.92 9.13 -6.63
N ILE A 423 -28.71 9.39 -6.15
CA ILE A 423 -28.40 10.40 -5.14
C ILE A 423 -27.50 11.46 -5.76
N THR A 424 -27.92 12.72 -5.71
CA THR A 424 -27.09 13.85 -6.13
C THR A 424 -26.80 14.76 -4.95
N LEU A 425 -25.56 15.23 -4.87
CA LEU A 425 -25.13 16.25 -3.94
C LEU A 425 -24.57 17.43 -4.75
N GLU A 426 -25.26 18.55 -4.70
CA GLU A 426 -24.95 19.71 -5.53
C GLU A 426 -24.58 20.92 -4.66
N SER A 427 -23.43 21.53 -4.93
CA SER A 427 -22.98 22.76 -4.28
C SER A 427 -22.29 23.69 -5.28
N ALA A 428 -22.64 24.97 -5.21
CA ALA A 428 -21.92 26.02 -5.93
C ALA A 428 -20.81 26.67 -5.09
N ASP A 429 -20.78 26.36 -3.79
CA ASP A 429 -19.95 27.04 -2.81
C ASP A 429 -18.68 26.24 -2.47
N PHE A 430 -18.67 24.93 -2.69
CA PHE A 430 -17.56 24.03 -2.36
C PHE A 430 -17.61 22.75 -3.20
N ASP A 431 -16.48 22.04 -3.27
CA ASP A 431 -16.36 20.74 -3.91
C ASP A 431 -16.98 19.65 -3.04
N THR A 432 -17.95 18.91 -3.59
CA THR A 432 -18.78 18.01 -2.78
C THR A 432 -18.14 16.63 -2.62
N TYR A 433 -18.46 15.95 -1.52
CA TYR A 433 -18.08 14.57 -1.27
C TYR A 433 -19.28 13.84 -0.66
N LEU A 434 -19.74 12.80 -1.34
CA LEU A 434 -20.96 12.07 -1.00
C LEU A 434 -20.62 10.66 -0.52
N VAL A 435 -21.12 10.25 0.66
CA VAL A 435 -21.05 8.86 1.13
C VAL A 435 -22.45 8.33 1.41
N LEU A 436 -22.75 7.14 0.92
CA LEU A 436 -23.94 6.37 1.25
C LEU A 436 -23.59 5.25 2.22
N VAL A 437 -24.32 5.18 3.32
CA VAL A 437 -24.18 4.19 4.38
C VAL A 437 -25.48 3.40 4.50
N GLY A 438 -25.35 2.07 4.57
CA GLY A 438 -26.45 1.13 4.68
C GLY A 438 -27.08 1.05 6.07
N PRO A 439 -28.23 0.37 6.21
CA PRO A 439 -28.90 0.15 7.49
C PRO A 439 -28.08 -0.66 8.52
N ASP A 440 -27.03 -1.34 8.06
CA ASP A 440 -26.06 -2.11 8.85
C ASP A 440 -24.81 -1.32 9.21
N ASP A 441 -24.83 0.00 9.00
CA ASP A 441 -23.71 0.94 9.19
C ASP A 441 -22.50 0.68 8.26
N ALA A 442 -22.62 -0.21 7.26
CA ALA A 442 -21.60 -0.40 6.25
C ALA A 442 -21.64 0.74 5.21
N ILE A 443 -20.47 1.24 4.80
CA ILE A 443 -20.39 2.14 3.64
C ILE A 443 -20.73 1.33 2.40
N ILE A 444 -21.71 1.80 1.64
CA ILE A 444 -22.19 1.17 0.42
C ILE A 444 -21.49 1.77 -0.80
N GLN A 445 -21.35 3.09 -0.83
CA GLN A 445 -20.70 3.80 -1.93
C GLN A 445 -20.25 5.18 -1.47
N GLN A 446 -19.24 5.73 -2.12
CA GLN A 446 -18.81 7.11 -1.98
C GLN A 446 -18.41 7.68 -3.34
N ASN A 447 -18.59 8.98 -3.56
CA ASN A 447 -18.21 9.66 -4.79
C ASN A 447 -17.91 11.13 -4.52
N ASP A 448 -16.89 11.69 -5.16
CA ASP A 448 -16.47 13.08 -5.06
C ASP A 448 -16.81 13.91 -6.29
N ASP A 449 -16.76 13.39 -7.51
CA ASP A 449 -17.12 14.18 -8.71
C ASP A 449 -17.97 13.42 -9.75
N VAL A 450 -18.62 14.19 -10.63
CA VAL A 450 -19.41 13.63 -11.75
C VAL A 450 -18.55 13.52 -13.01
N ASN A 451 -17.61 14.44 -13.19
CA ASN A 451 -16.63 14.50 -14.29
C ASN A 451 -15.70 15.73 -14.16
N GLU A 452 -14.61 15.72 -14.92
CA GLU A 452 -13.65 16.83 -15.03
C GLU A 452 -14.37 18.17 -15.35
N GLY A 453 -14.40 19.08 -14.36
CA GLY A 453 -15.06 20.39 -14.44
C GLY A 453 -16.43 20.50 -13.78
N ASN A 454 -16.94 19.44 -13.12
CA ASN A 454 -18.18 19.46 -12.36
C ASN A 454 -17.97 18.87 -10.95
N LEU A 455 -17.81 19.77 -9.98
CA LEU A 455 -17.50 19.48 -8.57
C LEU A 455 -18.71 18.99 -7.75
N ASN A 456 -19.76 18.50 -8.43
CA ASN A 456 -20.93 17.91 -7.78
C ASN A 456 -20.74 16.40 -7.72
N SER A 457 -21.23 15.75 -6.66
CA SER A 457 -21.12 14.31 -6.47
C SER A 457 -22.41 13.59 -6.82
N PHE A 458 -22.27 12.36 -7.31
CA PHE A 458 -23.38 11.55 -7.82
C PHE A 458 -23.21 10.06 -7.51
N ILE A 459 -24.26 9.41 -7.01
CA ILE A 459 -24.29 7.98 -6.75
C ILE A 459 -25.53 7.38 -7.42
N THR A 460 -25.37 6.32 -8.21
CA THR A 460 -26.48 5.45 -8.61
C THR A 460 -26.20 4.05 -8.08
N VAL A 461 -27.13 3.52 -7.29
CA VAL A 461 -26.95 2.24 -6.60
C VAL A 461 -28.24 1.43 -6.55
N THR A 462 -28.11 0.11 -6.68
CA THR A 462 -29.18 -0.83 -6.31
C THR A 462 -29.03 -1.19 -4.85
N LEU A 463 -30.02 -0.86 -4.03
CA LEU A 463 -29.97 -1.01 -2.59
C LEU A 463 -29.90 -2.49 -2.19
N PRO A 464 -28.89 -2.92 -1.41
CA PRO A 464 -28.71 -4.33 -1.08
C PRO A 464 -29.72 -4.86 -0.04
N ASN A 465 -30.23 -3.98 0.83
CA ASN A 465 -31.07 -4.33 1.97
C ASN A 465 -32.28 -3.38 2.06
N THR A 466 -33.37 -3.82 2.69
CA THR A 466 -34.47 -2.91 3.04
C THR A 466 -34.18 -2.26 4.38
N GLY A 467 -34.29 -0.94 4.48
CA GLY A 467 -34.15 -0.20 5.74
C GLY A 467 -33.80 1.28 5.55
N THR A 468 -33.40 1.92 6.65
CA THR A 468 -32.98 3.33 6.65
C THR A 468 -31.55 3.47 6.18
N TYR A 469 -31.34 4.28 5.15
CA TYR A 469 -30.04 4.63 4.60
C TYR A 469 -29.62 5.99 5.11
N ARG A 470 -28.31 6.16 5.33
CA ARG A 470 -27.70 7.42 5.76
C ARG A 470 -26.82 7.97 4.65
N ILE A 471 -27.02 9.23 4.32
CA ILE A 471 -26.21 9.99 3.38
C ILE A 471 -25.35 10.95 4.19
N ILE A 472 -24.04 10.91 3.98
CA ILE A 472 -23.10 11.89 4.52
C ILE A 472 -22.79 12.89 3.40
N ALA A 473 -23.30 14.11 3.53
CA ALA A 473 -22.98 15.23 2.66
C ALA A 473 -21.78 15.96 3.25
N ASN A 474 -20.63 15.89 2.57
CA ASN A 474 -19.36 16.42 3.02
C ASN A 474 -18.76 17.36 1.95
N ALA A 475 -17.81 18.19 2.36
CA ALA A 475 -16.89 18.83 1.43
C ALA A 475 -15.66 17.93 1.19
N PHE A 476 -15.11 17.96 -0.01
CA PHE A 476 -13.90 17.22 -0.36
C PHE A 476 -12.69 17.59 0.53
N ASP A 477 -12.63 18.85 0.96
CA ASP A 477 -11.55 19.36 1.82
C ASP A 477 -12.02 20.03 3.12
N ALA A 478 -11.07 20.30 4.01
CA ALA A 478 -11.33 20.93 5.31
C ALA A 478 -11.79 22.41 5.23
N SER A 479 -11.66 23.04 4.06
CA SER A 479 -11.97 24.45 3.79
C SER A 479 -13.38 24.66 3.23
N GLY A 480 -13.99 23.65 2.63
CA GLY A 480 -15.30 23.74 1.97
C GLY A 480 -16.42 24.13 2.93
N ARG A 481 -17.05 25.28 2.70
CA ARG A 481 -18.18 25.80 3.47
C ARG A 481 -19.22 26.39 2.52
N GLY A 482 -20.49 26.22 2.83
CA GLY A 482 -21.56 26.82 2.05
C GLY A 482 -22.78 25.93 1.92
N ARG A 483 -23.67 26.29 1.01
CA ARG A 483 -24.97 25.63 0.85
C ARG A 483 -24.92 24.53 -0.19
N TYR A 484 -25.70 23.49 0.05
CA TYR A 484 -25.84 22.38 -0.89
C TYR A 484 -27.29 21.88 -0.96
N VAL A 485 -27.56 21.08 -1.99
CA VAL A 485 -28.82 20.35 -2.15
C VAL A 485 -28.51 18.86 -2.28
N VAL A 486 -29.16 18.05 -1.46
CA VAL A 486 -29.15 16.59 -1.61
C VAL A 486 -30.48 16.13 -2.19
N THR A 487 -30.44 15.29 -3.22
CA THR A 487 -31.63 14.75 -3.88
C THR A 487 -31.52 13.24 -4.00
N VAL A 488 -32.56 12.51 -3.63
CA VAL A 488 -32.71 11.06 -3.82
C VAL A 488 -33.95 10.80 -4.67
N ARG A 489 -33.78 10.01 -5.73
CA ARG A 489 -34.84 9.60 -6.65
C ARG A 489 -34.87 8.10 -6.85
#